data_AF-A0A933WUG7-F1
#
_entry.id   AF-A0A933WUG7-F1
#
_cell.length_a   1.000
_cell.length_b   1.000
_cell.length_c   1.000
_cell.angle_alpha   90.00
_cell.angle_beta   90.00
_cell.angle_gamma   90.00
#
_symmetry.space_group_name_H-M   'P 1'
#
loop_
_entity.id
_entity.type
_entity.pdbx_description
1 polymer ?
#
loop_
_entity_poly.entity_id
_entity_poly.type
_entity_poly.pdbx_seq_one_letter_code
_entity_poly.pdbx_strand_id
1 'polypeptide(L)' 'MKRWLRTARRSTANHHHCRGKAPDHADPAPARLYVLGDNAAASRDSRQFGPVPRRSIIGRAWLRY' A
#
# COMPACT_ATOMS: atom_id res chain seq x y z
N MET A 1 7.49 -58.79 -30.67
CA MET A 1 6.70 -58.16 -31.75
C MET A 1 5.60 -57.29 -31.13
N LYS A 2 5.33 -56.11 -31.72
CA LYS A 2 4.13 -55.24 -31.57
C LYS A 2 4.11 -54.19 -30.44
N ARG A 3 4.66 -53.04 -30.83
CA ARG A 3 4.41 -51.64 -30.43
C ARG A 3 2.91 -51.34 -30.24
N TRP A 4 2.56 -50.60 -29.19
CA TRP A 4 1.31 -49.83 -29.09
C TRP A 4 1.62 -48.40 -28.64
N LEU A 5 1.33 -47.45 -29.53
CA LEU A 5 1.26 -46.01 -29.23
C LEU A 5 0.00 -45.72 -28.41
N ARG A 6 0.05 -44.69 -27.56
CA ARG A 6 -0.76 -43.46 -27.70
C ARG A 6 -0.49 -42.49 -26.54
N THR A 7 0.23 -41.42 -26.90
CA THR A 7 -0.08 -40.02 -26.59
C THR A 7 -1.17 -39.76 -25.54
N ALA A 8 -0.79 -39.20 -24.39
CA ALA A 8 -1.65 -38.31 -23.63
C ALA A 8 -0.86 -37.02 -23.37
N ARG A 9 -1.33 -35.93 -23.97
CA ARG A 9 -0.78 -34.59 -23.85
C ARG A 9 -0.63 -34.24 -22.37
N ARG A 10 0.58 -33.87 -21.97
CA ARG A 10 0.81 -33.14 -20.72
C ARG A 10 0.13 -31.77 -20.91
N SER A 11 -1.14 -31.66 -20.52
CA SER A 11 -1.82 -30.38 -20.45
C SER A 11 -1.25 -29.63 -19.25
N THR A 12 -0.18 -28.87 -19.47
CA THR A 12 0.29 -27.89 -18.49
C THR A 12 -0.74 -26.78 -18.47
N ALA A 13 -1.74 -26.90 -17.60
CA ALA A 13 -2.69 -25.84 -17.31
C ALA A 13 -1.91 -24.62 -16.82
N ASN A 14 -1.70 -23.67 -17.71
CA ASN A 14 -1.04 -22.41 -17.45
C ASN A 14 -2.03 -21.56 -16.66
N HIS A 15 -2.04 -21.72 -15.34
CA HIS A 15 -2.80 -20.86 -14.45
C HIS A 15 -2.13 -19.49 -14.43
N HIS A 16 -2.47 -18.67 -15.43
CA HIS A 16 -2.18 -17.24 -15.42
C HIS A 16 -3.04 -16.60 -14.34
N HIS A 17 -2.57 -16.68 -13.09
CA HIS A 17 -3.11 -15.89 -12.00
C HIS A 17 -2.78 -14.42 -12.31
N CYS A 18 -3.71 -13.74 -12.98
CA CYS A 18 -3.69 -12.29 -13.12
C CYS A 18 -3.85 -11.68 -11.73
N ARG A 19 -2.75 -11.59 -10.98
CA ARG A 19 -2.68 -10.86 -9.73
C ARG A 19 -2.78 -9.39 -10.09
N GLY A 20 -4.00 -8.86 -10.12
CA GLY A 20 -4.22 -7.43 -10.27
C GLY A 20 -3.30 -6.70 -9.29
N LYS A 21 -2.47 -5.79 -9.79
CA LYS A 21 -1.69 -4.88 -8.95
C LYS A 21 -2.67 -4.27 -7.95
N ALA A 22 -2.44 -4.50 -6.65
CA ALA A 22 -3.06 -3.67 -5.64
C ALA A 22 -2.78 -2.21 -6.03
N PRO A 23 -3.77 -1.30 -5.93
CA PRO A 23 -3.50 0.09 -6.24
C PRO A 23 -2.32 0.50 -5.38
N ASP A 24 -1.35 1.13 -6.02
CA ASP A 24 -0.06 1.59 -5.52
C ASP A 24 -0.20 2.56 -4.32
N HIS A 25 -1.44 2.87 -3.93
CA HIS A 25 -1.85 3.73 -2.83
C HIS A 25 -2.79 3.06 -1.82
N ALA A 26 -3.03 1.74 -1.90
CA ALA A 26 -3.69 1.00 -0.84
C ALA A 26 -2.72 0.87 0.35
N ASP A 27 -2.73 1.88 1.22
CA ASP A 27 -2.07 1.81 2.52
C ASP A 27 -2.59 0.57 3.27
N PRO A 28 -1.72 -0.31 3.78
CA PRO A 28 -2.13 -1.39 4.67
C PRO A 28 -2.61 -0.81 6.00
N ALA A 29 -3.93 -0.61 6.13
CA ALA A 29 -4.62 -0.10 7.32
C ALA A 29 -4.21 1.34 7.76
N PRO A 30 -5.03 2.06 8.56
CA PRO A 30 -5.04 3.51 8.58
C PRO A 30 -3.94 4.08 9.47
N ALA A 31 -2.68 4.02 9.04
CA ALA A 31 -1.62 4.79 9.67
C ALA A 31 -1.95 6.28 9.51
N ARG A 32 -2.57 6.86 10.54
CA ARG A 32 -2.93 8.27 10.64
C ARG A 32 -2.20 8.87 11.83
N LEU A 33 -1.76 10.11 11.67
CA LEU A 33 -1.02 10.86 12.68
C LEU A 33 -1.89 12.01 13.17
N TYR A 34 -1.81 12.27 14.47
CA TYR A 34 -2.41 13.45 15.08
C TYR A 34 -1.34 14.52 15.20
N VAL A 35 -1.50 15.65 14.52
CA VAL A 35 -0.53 16.73 14.47
C VAL A 35 -1.00 17.88 15.35
N LEU A 36 -0.08 18.45 16.13
CA LEU A 36 -0.30 19.60 16.99
C LEU A 36 0.77 20.65 16.71
N GLY A 37 0.37 21.90 16.60
CA GLY A 37 1.32 23.01 16.47
C GLY A 37 1.68 23.61 17.82
N ASP A 38 2.90 24.12 17.94
CA ASP A 38 3.43 24.68 19.20
C ASP A 38 2.71 25.98 19.62
N ASN A 39 2.27 26.81 18.66
CA ASN A 39 1.40 27.96 18.95
C ASN A 39 -0.06 27.50 19.05
N ALA A 40 -0.39 26.87 20.18
CA ALA A 40 -1.68 26.20 20.38
C ALA A 40 -2.91 27.08 20.16
N ALA A 41 -2.80 28.41 20.37
CA ALA A 41 -3.89 29.38 20.23
C ALA A 41 -4.19 29.76 18.78
N ALA A 42 -3.17 29.81 17.91
CA ALA A 42 -3.31 30.20 16.51
C ALA A 42 -3.19 29.02 15.52
N SER A 43 -2.76 27.85 15.99
CA SER A 43 -2.55 26.66 15.16
C SER A 43 -3.87 26.07 14.68
N ARG A 44 -4.00 25.90 13.36
CA ARG A 44 -5.03 25.06 12.74
C ARG A 44 -4.44 23.68 12.49
N ASP A 45 -4.70 22.77 13.41
CA ASP A 45 -4.12 21.43 13.43
C ASP A 45 -5.18 20.32 13.58
N SER A 46 -4.77 19.10 13.94
CA SER A 46 -5.65 17.94 13.98
C SER A 46 -6.82 18.06 14.95
N ARG A 47 -6.82 19.05 15.86
CA ARG A 47 -7.97 19.40 16.70
C ARG A 47 -9.17 19.89 15.87
N GLN A 48 -8.92 20.51 14.72
CA GLN A 48 -9.96 21.07 13.86
C GLN A 48 -10.27 20.18 12.65
N PHE A 49 -9.25 19.63 11.97
CA PHE A 49 -9.45 18.86 10.73
C PHE A 49 -9.32 17.33 10.90
N GLY A 50 -8.95 16.86 12.09
CA GLY A 50 -8.77 15.43 12.39
C GLY A 50 -7.39 14.86 12.00
N PRO A 51 -7.24 13.52 12.04
CA PRO A 51 -5.94 12.88 11.82
C PRO A 51 -5.50 12.84 10.34
N VAL A 52 -4.20 13.09 10.11
CA VAL A 52 -3.57 13.15 8.77
C VAL A 52 -3.06 11.77 8.35
N PRO A 53 -3.28 11.31 7.10
CA PRO A 53 -2.69 10.07 6.60
C PRO A 53 -1.16 10.10 6.64
N ARG A 54 -0.51 9.01 7.09
CA ARG A 54 0.95 8.95 7.16
C ARG A 54 1.62 9.10 5.79
N ARG A 55 0.95 8.65 4.71
CA ARG A 55 1.42 8.81 3.32
C ARG A 55 1.52 10.27 2.85
N SER A 56 0.80 11.21 3.46
CA SER A 56 0.88 12.63 3.08
C SER A 56 2.00 13.38 3.81
N ILE A 57 2.79 12.69 4.65
CA ILE A 57 3.97 13.27 5.29
C ILE A 57 5.14 13.19 4.32
N ILE A 58 5.63 14.34 3.86
CA ILE A 58 6.76 14.44 2.92
C ILE A 58 8.09 14.17 3.63
N GLY A 59 8.23 14.61 4.89
CA GLY A 59 9.47 14.46 5.66
C GLY A 59 9.39 15.06 7.07
N ARG A 60 10.55 15.13 7.74
CA ARG A 60 10.71 15.72 9.09
C ARG A 60 11.50 17.02 8.99
N ALA A 61 11.07 18.05 9.72
CA ALA A 61 11.86 19.27 9.89
C ALA A 61 12.89 19.08 11.00
N TRP A 62 14.10 19.61 10.79
CA TRP A 62 15.15 19.68 11.82
C TRP A 62 15.21 21.11 12.33
N LEU A 63 14.95 21.31 13.63
CA LEU A 63 15.06 22.63 14.23
C LEU A 63 16.54 23.02 14.38
N ARG A 64 16.88 24.24 13.98
CA ARG A 64 18.21 24.85 14.11
C ARG A 64 18.04 26.22 14.77
N TYR A 65 19.07 26.69 15.46
CA TYR A 65 19.13 27.97 16.17
C TYR A 65 20.29 28.81 15.64
#